data_AF-A0A519SIB8-F1
#
_entry.id   AF-A0A519SIB8-F1
#
_cell.length_a   1.000
_cell.length_b   1.000
_cell.length_c   1.000
_cell.angle_alpha   90.00
_cell.angle_beta   90.00
_cell.angle_gamma   90.00
#
_symmetry.space_group_name_H-M   'P 1'
#
loop_
_entity.id
_entity.type
_entity.pdbx_description
1 polymer ?
#
loop_
_entity_poly.entity_id
_entity_poly.type
_entity_poly.pdbx_seq_one_letter_code
_entity_poly.pdbx_strand_id
1 'polypeptide(L)'
;MKKGTKFPIELINNRPFVLADMVLNNNAKHTVKLLLDCGASHALSMQALNEKPFPLPDSTIVANLGVGLNGLIDGHIGRIPAFNFGKYHFKNILSGFPAFESVAAKTGYKMQDGNLGAEFLRRFNITYDYQQNSIYLKPNNHYKEPFEYDMSGIETYVENDRYFIGRIEAGSPAAKAGIVENDELLSLNLKPIEQYSLDDISKFFKLMVLDLAYKNIQMRKSS
;
A
#
# COMPACT_ATOMS: atom_id res chain seq x y z
N MET A 1 -30.42 8.60 5.13
CA MET A 1 -29.15 8.73 4.37
C MET A 1 -29.02 7.53 3.43
N LYS A 2 -28.64 7.72 2.15
CA LYS A 2 -28.44 6.57 1.23
C LYS A 2 -27.21 5.77 1.68
N LYS A 3 -27.39 4.46 1.95
CA LYS A 3 -26.41 3.55 2.56
C LYS A 3 -25.14 3.31 1.72
N GLY A 4 -25.00 3.86 0.52
CA GLY A 4 -23.92 3.52 -0.42
C GLY A 4 -24.34 2.37 -1.34
N THR A 5 -23.40 1.87 -2.15
CA THR A 5 -23.64 0.73 -3.06
C THR A 5 -23.34 -0.57 -2.32
N LYS A 6 -24.26 -1.54 -2.38
CA LYS A 6 -24.16 -2.84 -1.69
C LYS A 6 -23.30 -3.81 -2.51
N PHE A 7 -22.39 -4.51 -1.85
CA PHE A 7 -21.61 -5.62 -2.39
C PHE A 7 -21.72 -6.82 -1.46
N PRO A 8 -21.88 -8.04 -2.00
CA PRO A 8 -21.83 -9.24 -1.18
C PRO A 8 -20.41 -9.44 -0.64
N ILE A 9 -20.32 -9.97 0.58
CA ILE A 9 -19.08 -10.52 1.13
C ILE A 9 -19.29 -11.99 1.46
N GLU A 10 -18.24 -12.78 1.36
CA GLU A 10 -18.18 -14.14 1.87
C GLU A 10 -17.42 -14.13 3.20
N LEU A 11 -17.95 -14.75 4.25
CA LEU A 11 -17.24 -14.89 5.51
C LEU A 11 -16.63 -16.30 5.61
N ILE A 12 -15.30 -16.38 5.61
CA ILE A 12 -14.58 -17.65 5.83
C ILE A 12 -13.72 -17.47 7.08
N ASN A 13 -13.98 -18.25 8.13
CA ASN A 13 -13.31 -18.13 9.44
C ASN A 13 -13.36 -16.69 9.99
N ASN A 14 -14.54 -16.05 9.93
CA ASN A 14 -14.78 -14.66 10.33
C ASN A 14 -13.99 -13.60 9.54
N ARG A 15 -13.38 -13.97 8.41
CA ARG A 15 -12.67 -13.04 7.53
C ARG A 15 -13.54 -12.70 6.31
N PRO A 16 -13.74 -11.41 5.99
CA PRO A 16 -14.60 -10.98 4.89
C PRO A 16 -13.86 -10.95 3.55
N PHE A 17 -14.37 -11.71 2.59
CA PHE A 17 -13.86 -11.79 1.22
C PHE A 17 -14.82 -11.12 0.24
N VAL A 18 -14.26 -10.53 -0.80
CA VAL A 18 -15.00 -9.97 -1.93
C VAL A 18 -14.47 -10.50 -3.25
N LEU A 19 -15.31 -10.49 -4.27
CA LEU A 19 -14.89 -10.72 -5.65
C LEU A 19 -14.70 -9.38 -6.36
N ALA A 20 -13.64 -9.28 -7.15
CA ALA A 20 -13.33 -8.12 -7.96
C ALA A 20 -12.74 -8.56 -9.30
N ASP A 21 -12.92 -7.74 -10.33
CA ASP A 21 -12.33 -8.02 -11.64
C ASP A 21 -11.09 -7.17 -11.86
N MET A 22 -10.10 -7.71 -12.56
CA MET A 22 -8.91 -6.97 -12.97
C MET A 22 -8.45 -7.33 -14.37
N VAL A 23 -7.69 -6.42 -14.97
CA VAL A 23 -7.04 -6.61 -16.27
C VAL A 23 -5.54 -6.53 -16.07
N LEU A 24 -4.83 -7.57 -16.49
CA LEU A 24 -3.36 -7.64 -16.43
C LEU A 24 -2.73 -7.12 -17.72
N ASN A 25 -1.40 -6.99 -17.74
CA ASN A 25 -0.61 -6.44 -18.86
C ASN A 25 -0.87 -7.15 -20.21
N ASN A 26 -1.14 -8.45 -20.18
CA ASN A 26 -1.50 -9.25 -21.35
C ASN A 26 -2.96 -9.07 -21.82
N ASN A 27 -3.68 -8.08 -21.30
CA ASN A 27 -5.12 -7.83 -21.48
C ASN A 27 -6.04 -8.97 -20.99
N ALA A 28 -5.52 -9.98 -20.29
CA ALA A 28 -6.33 -11.02 -19.70
C ALA A 28 -7.17 -10.46 -18.55
N LYS A 29 -8.44 -10.88 -18.51
CA LYS A 29 -9.39 -10.53 -17.46
C LYS A 29 -9.42 -11.65 -16.43
N HIS A 30 -9.36 -11.27 -15.16
CA HIS A 30 -9.42 -12.21 -14.04
C HIS A 30 -10.42 -11.71 -13.01
N THR A 31 -11.27 -12.61 -12.52
CA THR A 31 -12.02 -12.39 -11.28
C THR A 31 -11.20 -12.97 -10.15
N VAL A 32 -10.90 -12.15 -9.15
CA VAL A 32 -10.07 -12.50 -8.00
C VAL A 32 -10.88 -12.46 -6.71
N LYS A 33 -10.53 -13.34 -5.77
CA LYS A 33 -11.05 -13.34 -4.40
C LYS A 33 -10.08 -12.62 -3.47
N LEU A 34 -10.53 -11.51 -2.90
CA LEU A 34 -9.72 -10.62 -2.07
C LEU A 34 -10.25 -10.58 -0.64
N LEU A 35 -9.35 -10.71 0.33
CA LEU A 35 -9.63 -10.41 1.74
C LEU A 35 -9.72 -8.89 1.92
N LEU A 36 -10.77 -8.39 2.58
CA LEU A 36 -10.80 -6.99 3.02
C LEU A 36 -9.89 -6.85 4.25
N ASP A 37 -8.78 -6.14 4.10
CA ASP A 37 -7.71 -6.11 5.10
C ASP A 37 -7.23 -4.68 5.35
N CYS A 38 -7.77 -4.02 6.37
CA CYS A 38 -7.30 -2.70 6.78
C CYS A 38 -5.86 -2.69 7.32
N GLY A 39 -5.28 -3.85 7.65
CA GLY A 39 -3.89 -3.99 8.09
C GLY A 39 -2.90 -4.03 6.92
N ALA A 40 -3.36 -4.30 5.70
CA ALA A 40 -2.55 -4.18 4.49
C ALA A 40 -2.51 -2.71 4.03
N SER A 41 -1.34 -2.09 4.01
CA SER A 41 -1.17 -0.68 3.64
C SER A 41 -1.49 -0.41 2.15
N HIS A 42 -1.04 -1.29 1.26
CA HIS A 42 -1.21 -1.19 -0.19
C HIS A 42 -2.69 -1.30 -0.61
N ALA A 43 -3.03 -0.73 -1.77
CA ALA A 43 -4.40 -0.83 -2.28
C ALA A 43 -4.76 -2.27 -2.63
N LEU A 44 -3.83 -2.98 -3.26
CA LEU A 44 -3.88 -4.41 -3.51
C LEU A 44 -2.56 -5.04 -3.04
N SER A 45 -2.66 -6.19 -2.38
CA SER A 45 -1.51 -7.06 -2.09
C SER A 45 -1.79 -8.43 -2.70
N MET A 46 -1.26 -8.68 -3.90
CA MET A 46 -1.57 -9.85 -4.72
C MET A 46 -0.55 -10.97 -4.47
N GLN A 47 -1.03 -12.13 -4.04
CA GLN A 47 -0.20 -13.22 -3.53
C GLN A 47 -0.16 -14.39 -4.51
N ALA A 48 -1.33 -14.81 -4.98
CA ALA A 48 -1.48 -15.96 -5.85
C ALA A 48 -2.58 -15.74 -6.88
N LEU A 49 -2.48 -16.47 -8.00
CA LEU A 49 -3.54 -16.57 -8.99
C LEU A 49 -3.62 -18.02 -9.43
N ASN A 50 -4.79 -18.65 -9.27
CA ASN A 50 -4.99 -20.07 -9.56
C ASN A 50 -3.96 -20.97 -8.84
N GLU A 51 -3.75 -20.73 -7.54
CA GLU A 51 -2.81 -21.47 -6.67
C GLU A 51 -1.32 -21.38 -7.08
N LYS A 52 -0.98 -20.49 -8.02
CA LYS A 52 0.40 -20.20 -8.45
C LYS A 52 0.79 -18.78 -8.01
N PRO A 53 2.10 -18.45 -7.94
CA PRO A 53 2.54 -17.08 -7.71
C PRO A 53 1.81 -16.11 -8.63
N PHE A 54 1.34 -14.99 -8.07
CA PHE A 54 0.66 -13.99 -8.87
C PHE A 54 1.62 -13.45 -9.96
N PRO A 55 1.20 -13.36 -11.23
CA PRO A 55 2.05 -12.87 -12.30
C PRO A 55 2.43 -11.40 -12.08
N LEU A 56 3.72 -11.10 -12.11
CA LEU A 56 4.20 -9.72 -11.97
C LEU A 56 3.84 -8.89 -13.22
N PRO A 57 3.51 -7.60 -13.05
CA PRO A 57 3.45 -6.64 -14.17
C PRO A 57 4.77 -6.50 -14.91
N ASP A 58 4.74 -6.02 -16.16
CA ASP A 58 5.94 -5.86 -17.00
C ASP A 58 7.01 -4.93 -16.37
N SER A 59 6.55 -3.96 -15.57
CA SER A 59 7.42 -3.04 -14.83
C SER A 59 7.12 -3.17 -13.34
N THR A 60 8.14 -3.58 -12.60
CA THR A 60 8.12 -3.63 -11.13
C THR A 60 9.42 -3.10 -10.56
N ILE A 61 9.37 -2.70 -9.31
CA ILE A 61 10.53 -2.44 -8.47
C ILE A 61 10.56 -3.50 -7.36
N VAL A 62 11.75 -3.98 -7.02
CA VAL A 62 11.94 -4.75 -5.79
C VAL A 62 11.72 -3.78 -4.64
N ALA A 63 10.88 -4.16 -3.69
CA ALA A 63 10.54 -3.31 -2.57
C ALA A 63 10.28 -4.11 -1.30
N ASN A 64 10.51 -3.49 -0.15
CA ASN A 64 9.92 -3.96 1.09
C ASN A 64 8.45 -3.54 1.17
N LEU A 65 7.54 -4.52 1.27
CA LEU A 65 6.09 -4.31 1.28
C LEU A 65 5.54 -4.02 2.68
N GLY A 66 6.42 -3.89 3.68
CA GLY A 66 6.09 -3.62 5.08
C GLY A 66 6.61 -4.69 6.03
N VAL A 67 6.22 -4.54 7.31
CA VAL A 67 6.55 -5.47 8.39
C VAL A 67 5.28 -6.21 8.81
N GLY A 68 5.28 -7.54 8.66
CA GLY A 68 4.23 -8.40 9.19
C GLY A 68 4.60 -8.94 10.57
N LEU A 69 3.70 -9.73 11.17
CA LEU A 69 3.92 -10.37 12.48
C LEU A 69 5.20 -11.22 12.55
N ASN A 70 5.68 -11.73 11.41
CA ASN A 70 6.86 -12.59 11.32
C ASN A 70 8.07 -11.86 10.70
N GLY A 71 8.09 -10.53 10.77
CA GLY A 71 9.15 -9.69 10.21
C GLY A 71 8.85 -9.16 8.81
N LEU A 72 9.93 -8.85 8.09
CA LEU A 72 9.87 -8.18 6.79
C LEU A 72 9.06 -8.96 5.75
N ILE A 73 8.29 -8.23 4.94
CA ILE A 73 7.58 -8.76 3.78
C ILE A 73 8.29 -8.23 2.54
N ASP A 74 9.15 -9.04 1.95
CA ASP A 74 9.83 -8.68 0.70
C ASP A 74 8.97 -9.06 -0.51
N GLY A 75 9.14 -8.33 -1.59
CA GLY A 75 8.44 -8.60 -2.83
C GLY A 75 8.67 -7.52 -3.87
N HIS A 76 7.65 -7.32 -4.70
CA HIS A 76 7.67 -6.36 -5.78
C HIS A 76 6.53 -5.37 -5.64
N ILE A 77 6.74 -4.14 -6.09
CA ILE A 77 5.68 -3.17 -6.32
C ILE A 77 5.56 -2.94 -7.81
N GLY A 78 4.33 -2.93 -8.30
CA GLY A 78 4.00 -2.70 -9.69
C GLY A 78 2.60 -2.12 -9.83
N ARG A 79 2.18 -1.88 -11.07
CA ARG A 79 0.85 -1.33 -11.35
C ARG A 79 0.01 -2.32 -12.12
N ILE A 80 -1.21 -2.58 -11.63
CA ILE A 80 -2.22 -3.36 -12.36
C ILE A 80 -2.99 -2.38 -13.27
N PRO A 81 -3.08 -2.64 -14.60
CA PRO A 81 -3.70 -1.72 -15.55
C PRO A 81 -5.13 -1.30 -15.20
N ALA A 82 -5.98 -2.25 -14.79
CA ALA A 82 -7.35 -1.95 -14.37
C ALA A 82 -7.83 -2.85 -13.24
N PHE A 83 -8.56 -2.26 -12.31
CA PHE A 83 -9.24 -2.93 -11.20
C PHE A 83 -10.67 -2.43 -11.10
N ASN A 84 -11.63 -3.34 -11.12
CA ASN A 84 -13.05 -3.07 -11.13
C ASN A 84 -13.71 -3.72 -9.92
N PHE A 85 -14.29 -2.90 -9.07
CA PHE A 85 -15.09 -3.36 -7.94
C PHE A 85 -16.56 -3.02 -8.19
N GLY A 86 -17.25 -3.93 -8.86
CA GLY A 86 -18.56 -3.70 -9.49
C GLY A 86 -18.54 -2.46 -10.38
N LYS A 87 -19.27 -1.41 -9.98
CA LYS A 87 -19.37 -0.15 -10.73
C LYS A 87 -18.20 0.81 -10.54
N TYR A 88 -17.28 0.52 -9.62
CA TYR A 88 -16.14 1.38 -9.34
C TYR A 88 -14.95 0.93 -10.17
N HIS A 89 -14.46 1.82 -11.03
CA HIS A 89 -13.41 1.52 -12.00
C HIS A 89 -12.17 2.30 -11.64
N PHE A 90 -11.06 1.59 -11.42
CA PHE A 90 -9.76 2.15 -11.11
C PHE A 90 -8.78 1.73 -12.20
N LYS A 91 -7.93 2.67 -12.59
CA LYS A 91 -6.86 2.44 -13.57
C LYS A 91 -5.52 2.60 -12.90
N ASN A 92 -4.52 1.90 -13.39
CA ASN A 92 -3.13 2.06 -12.99
C ASN A 92 -2.92 1.95 -11.48
N ILE A 93 -3.56 0.95 -10.86
CA ILE A 93 -3.58 0.78 -9.40
C ILE A 93 -2.23 0.24 -8.92
N LEU A 94 -1.61 0.97 -7.99
CA LEU A 94 -0.37 0.53 -7.36
C LEU A 94 -0.66 -0.67 -6.45
N SER A 95 0.10 -1.74 -6.64
CA SER A 95 -0.13 -3.02 -5.99
C SER A 95 1.20 -3.61 -5.50
N GLY A 96 1.17 -4.25 -4.33
CA GLY A 96 2.26 -5.06 -3.82
C GLY A 96 2.11 -6.53 -4.26
N PHE A 97 3.24 -7.19 -4.46
CA PHE A 97 3.35 -8.59 -4.87
C PHE A 97 4.35 -9.30 -3.96
N PRO A 98 3.91 -9.80 -2.79
CA PRO A 98 4.79 -10.46 -1.83
C PRO A 98 5.43 -11.72 -2.39
N ALA A 99 6.66 -12.03 -1.97
CA ALA A 99 7.33 -13.27 -2.35
C ALA A 99 6.52 -14.51 -1.94
N PHE A 100 6.26 -15.41 -2.89
CA PHE A 100 5.35 -16.54 -2.72
C PHE A 100 5.82 -17.52 -1.61
N GLU A 101 7.11 -17.73 -1.40
CA GLU A 101 7.54 -18.63 -0.31
C GLU A 101 7.18 -18.07 1.08
N SER A 102 7.19 -16.74 1.23
CA SER A 102 6.87 -16.06 2.49
C SER A 102 5.38 -16.14 2.87
N VAL A 103 4.50 -16.31 1.88
CA VAL A 103 3.04 -16.35 2.07
C VAL A 103 2.51 -17.79 2.10
N ALA A 104 3.13 -18.72 1.36
CA ALA A 104 2.77 -20.15 1.31
C ALA A 104 2.72 -20.77 2.69
N ALA A 105 3.75 -20.46 3.48
CA ALA A 105 3.96 -20.97 4.82
C ALA A 105 2.95 -20.40 5.85
N LYS A 106 2.27 -19.28 5.54
CA LYS A 106 1.45 -18.53 6.50
C LYS A 106 -0.05 -18.72 6.31
N THR A 107 -0.55 -18.85 5.09
CA THR A 107 -2.01 -18.79 4.82
C THR A 107 -2.57 -20.01 4.09
N GLY A 108 -1.72 -20.81 3.43
CA GLY A 108 -2.16 -21.86 2.51
C GLY A 108 -2.89 -21.24 1.30
N TYR A 109 -2.28 -21.29 0.12
CA TYR A 109 -2.75 -20.65 -1.11
C TYR A 109 -4.14 -21.00 -1.65
N LYS A 110 -4.91 -21.79 -0.92
CA LYS A 110 -6.16 -22.37 -1.40
C LYS A 110 -7.38 -21.46 -1.24
N MET A 111 -7.27 -20.34 -0.54
CA MET A 111 -8.47 -19.58 -0.13
C MET A 111 -8.58 -18.14 -0.64
N GLN A 112 -7.52 -17.52 -1.17
CA GLN A 112 -7.55 -16.13 -1.66
C GLN A 112 -6.43 -15.82 -2.66
N ASP A 113 -6.68 -14.89 -3.57
CA ASP A 113 -5.70 -14.39 -4.53
C ASP A 113 -4.88 -13.22 -3.97
N GLY A 114 -5.44 -12.48 -3.00
CA GLY A 114 -4.77 -11.33 -2.40
C GLY A 114 -5.61 -10.60 -1.36
N ASN A 115 -5.18 -9.40 -0.99
CA ASN A 115 -5.86 -8.50 -0.07
C ASN A 115 -6.28 -7.19 -0.77
N LEU A 116 -7.44 -6.66 -0.40
CA LEU A 116 -7.90 -5.31 -0.70
C LEU A 116 -7.64 -4.43 0.52
N GLY A 117 -6.60 -3.59 0.44
CA GLY A 117 -6.02 -2.94 1.61
C GLY A 117 -6.45 -1.49 1.86
N ALA A 118 -5.87 -0.89 2.89
CA ALA A 118 -6.24 0.41 3.45
C ALA A 118 -6.24 1.54 2.41
N GLU A 119 -5.26 1.59 1.50
CA GLU A 119 -5.19 2.62 0.44
C GLU A 119 -6.38 2.56 -0.54
N PHE A 120 -6.97 1.38 -0.75
CA PHE A 120 -8.24 1.26 -1.47
C PHE A 120 -9.41 1.61 -0.56
N LEU A 121 -9.46 1.02 0.64
CA LEU A 121 -10.61 1.12 1.54
C LEU A 121 -10.88 2.56 1.99
N ARG A 122 -9.84 3.38 2.21
CA ARG A 122 -9.96 4.78 2.65
C ARG A 122 -10.70 5.68 1.65
N ARG A 123 -10.89 5.23 0.40
CA ARG A 123 -11.61 5.94 -0.67
C ARG A 123 -13.12 5.90 -0.48
N PHE A 124 -13.59 5.15 0.49
CA PHE A 124 -15.00 4.95 0.77
C PHE A 124 -15.31 5.13 2.25
N ASN A 125 -16.50 5.64 2.55
CA ASN A 125 -17.16 5.39 3.82
C ASN A 125 -17.79 4.01 3.73
N ILE A 126 -17.31 3.07 4.56
CA ILE A 126 -17.67 1.66 4.51
C ILE A 126 -18.64 1.33 5.66
N THR A 127 -19.69 0.57 5.36
CA THR A 127 -20.56 -0.05 6.38
C THR A 127 -20.55 -1.55 6.19
N TYR A 128 -20.16 -2.29 7.25
CA TYR A 128 -20.20 -3.74 7.27
C TYR A 128 -21.55 -4.20 7.84
N ASP A 129 -22.26 -5.02 7.07
CA ASP A 129 -23.53 -5.64 7.44
C ASP A 129 -23.34 -7.16 7.44
N TYR A 130 -22.80 -7.67 8.54
CA TYR A 130 -22.51 -9.09 8.71
C TYR A 130 -23.77 -9.95 8.77
N GLN A 131 -24.92 -9.40 9.20
CA GLN A 131 -26.20 -10.13 9.18
C GLN A 131 -26.64 -10.44 7.75
N GLN A 132 -26.39 -9.53 6.81
CA GLN A 132 -26.71 -9.72 5.39
C GLN A 132 -25.50 -10.16 4.55
N ASN A 133 -24.38 -10.54 5.17
CA ASN A 133 -23.13 -10.86 4.48
C ASN A 133 -22.81 -9.84 3.38
N SER A 134 -22.82 -8.55 3.71
CA SER A 134 -22.62 -7.47 2.74
C SER A 134 -21.80 -6.33 3.28
N ILE A 135 -21.14 -5.60 2.38
CA ILE A 135 -20.59 -4.27 2.65
C ILE A 135 -21.32 -3.23 1.82
N TYR A 136 -21.39 -2.01 2.34
CA TYR A 136 -21.86 -0.86 1.60
C TYR A 136 -20.73 0.14 1.45
N LEU A 137 -20.48 0.56 0.20
CA LEU A 137 -19.43 1.50 -0.15
C LEU A 137 -20.03 2.80 -0.67
N LYS A 138 -19.72 3.91 0.01
CA LYS A 138 -20.02 5.26 -0.45
C LYS A 138 -18.71 6.01 -0.70
N PRO A 139 -18.40 6.44 -1.94
CA PRO A 139 -17.21 7.23 -2.23
C PRO A 139 -17.11 8.46 -1.32
N ASN A 140 -15.91 8.75 -0.84
CA ASN A 140 -15.62 9.95 -0.06
C ASN A 140 -14.64 10.87 -0.81
N ASN A 141 -14.08 11.87 -0.13
CA ASN A 141 -13.22 12.88 -0.75
C ASN A 141 -11.90 12.31 -1.31
N HIS A 142 -11.46 11.14 -0.84
CA HIS A 142 -10.24 10.47 -1.31
C HIS A 142 -10.45 9.64 -2.58
N TYR A 143 -11.69 9.46 -3.04
CA TYR A 143 -12.03 8.52 -4.12
C TYR A 143 -11.22 8.73 -5.40
N LYS A 144 -10.93 9.98 -5.75
CA LYS A 144 -10.22 10.38 -6.98
C LYS A 144 -8.71 10.52 -6.82
N GLU A 145 -8.16 10.30 -5.63
CA GLU A 145 -6.72 10.47 -5.41
C GLU A 145 -5.91 9.47 -6.25
N PRO A 146 -4.71 9.81 -6.74
CA PRO A 146 -3.85 8.83 -7.39
C PRO A 146 -3.41 7.72 -6.42
N PHE A 147 -3.02 6.57 -6.94
CA PHE A 147 -2.34 5.52 -6.17
C PHE A 147 -0.83 5.77 -6.26
N GLU A 148 -0.24 6.27 -5.17
CA GLU A 148 1.17 6.67 -5.10
C GLU A 148 1.97 5.78 -4.15
N TYR A 149 3.23 5.54 -4.49
CA TYR A 149 4.20 4.84 -3.65
C TYR A 149 5.20 5.85 -3.12
N ASP A 150 5.70 5.62 -1.91
CA ASP A 150 6.85 6.36 -1.43
C ASP A 150 8.12 5.87 -2.14
N MET A 151 8.58 6.63 -3.13
CA MET A 151 9.78 6.31 -3.91
C MET A 151 11.07 6.78 -3.22
N SER A 152 11.00 7.42 -2.04
CA SER A 152 12.18 7.89 -1.31
C SER A 152 13.02 6.73 -0.78
N GLY A 153 12.36 5.63 -0.40
CA GLY A 153 12.97 4.53 0.35
C GLY A 153 13.21 4.87 1.83
N ILE A 154 12.49 5.86 2.38
CA ILE A 154 12.60 6.30 3.77
C ILE A 154 11.42 5.79 4.58
N GLU A 155 11.70 5.12 5.70
CA GLU A 155 10.75 4.92 6.78
C GLU A 155 11.05 5.92 7.91
N THR A 156 10.03 6.62 8.41
CA THR A 156 10.18 7.55 9.54
C THR A 156 9.48 7.05 10.77
N TYR A 157 10.03 7.35 11.94
CA TYR A 157 9.40 7.11 13.23
C TYR A 157 9.47 8.36 14.12
N VAL A 158 8.64 8.39 15.16
CA VAL A 158 8.62 9.47 16.15
C VAL A 158 9.11 8.92 17.48
N GLU A 159 10.05 9.63 18.08
CA GLU A 159 10.50 9.39 19.45
C GLU A 159 10.65 10.74 20.17
N ASN A 160 10.02 10.88 21.35
CA ASN A 160 10.06 12.12 22.14
C ASN A 160 9.73 13.39 21.33
N ASP A 161 8.64 13.35 20.56
CA ASP A 161 8.17 14.42 19.66
C ASP A 161 9.17 14.84 18.55
N ARG A 162 10.17 14.00 18.27
CA ARG A 162 11.17 14.22 17.23
C ARG A 162 11.06 13.14 16.16
N TYR A 163 11.36 13.52 14.93
CA TYR A 163 11.23 12.66 13.77
C TYR A 163 12.59 12.09 13.38
N PHE A 164 12.66 10.78 13.21
CA PHE A 164 13.87 10.07 12.87
C PHE A 164 13.69 9.18 11.65
N ILE A 165 14.79 8.95 10.96
CA ILE A 165 14.90 7.95 9.91
C ILE A 165 15.02 6.59 10.57
N GLY A 166 14.04 5.72 10.39
CA GLY A 166 14.03 4.35 10.90
C GLY A 166 14.85 3.43 10.01
N ARG A 167 14.38 3.27 8.78
CA ARG A 167 14.96 2.36 7.80
C ARG A 167 15.19 3.07 6.48
N ILE A 168 16.27 2.71 5.81
CA ILE A 168 16.56 3.12 4.43
C ILE A 168 16.60 1.90 3.51
N GLU A 169 15.81 1.94 2.44
CA GLU A 169 15.81 0.90 1.42
C GLU A 169 17.11 0.95 0.60
N ALA A 170 17.79 -0.19 0.45
CA ALA A 170 19.07 -0.27 -0.27
C ALA A 170 18.89 0.12 -1.75
N GLY A 171 19.79 0.98 -2.26
CA GLY A 171 19.73 1.46 -3.65
C GLY A 171 18.65 2.52 -3.93
N SER A 172 17.84 2.88 -2.92
CA SER A 172 16.84 3.94 -3.01
C SER A 172 17.47 5.32 -3.25
N PRO A 173 16.68 6.31 -3.70
CA PRO A 173 17.13 7.69 -3.74
C PRO A 173 17.68 8.21 -2.41
N ALA A 174 17.11 7.80 -1.26
CA ALA A 174 17.58 8.24 0.05
C ALA A 174 18.95 7.65 0.41
N ALA A 175 19.17 6.38 0.08
CA ALA A 175 20.48 5.73 0.23
C ALA A 175 21.54 6.46 -0.62
N LYS A 176 21.20 6.82 -1.87
CA LYS A 176 22.10 7.58 -2.77
C LYS A 176 22.38 9.00 -2.27
N ALA A 177 21.43 9.61 -1.56
CA ALA A 177 21.58 10.91 -0.92
C ALA A 177 22.38 10.86 0.40
N GLY A 178 22.83 9.68 0.84
CA GLY A 178 23.60 9.51 2.07
C GLY A 178 22.78 9.69 3.35
N ILE A 179 21.46 9.49 3.26
CA ILE A 179 20.59 9.39 4.44
C ILE A 179 20.80 8.01 5.06
N VAL A 180 20.94 7.98 6.39
CA VAL A 180 21.17 6.75 7.15
C VAL A 180 20.17 6.61 8.28
N GLU A 181 20.06 5.40 8.80
CA GLU A 181 19.22 5.13 9.96
C GLU A 181 19.66 5.99 11.16
N ASN A 182 18.68 6.42 11.94
CA ASN A 182 18.79 7.33 13.09
C ASN A 182 19.18 8.77 12.78
N ASP A 183 19.25 9.17 11.50
CA ASP A 183 19.25 10.60 11.16
C ASP A 183 17.97 11.26 11.71
N GLU A 184 18.09 12.44 12.29
CA GLU A 184 16.95 13.21 12.79
C GLU A 184 16.51 14.24 11.74
N LEU A 185 15.23 14.30 11.41
CA LEU A 185 14.65 15.34 10.55
C LEU A 185 14.48 16.64 11.34
N LEU A 186 15.12 17.72 10.88
CA LEU A 186 15.06 19.05 11.52
C LEU A 186 14.15 20.02 10.76
N SER A 187 14.18 19.97 9.42
CA SER A 187 13.33 20.82 8.58
C SER A 187 13.10 20.23 7.20
N LEU A 188 11.95 20.59 6.62
CA LEU A 188 11.57 20.31 5.23
C LEU A 188 11.21 21.64 4.54
N ASN A 189 11.72 21.88 3.33
CA ASN A 189 11.42 23.09 2.54
C ASN A 189 11.59 24.40 3.34
N LEU A 190 12.68 24.50 4.12
CA LEU A 190 13.01 25.67 4.93
C LEU A 190 12.05 25.94 6.11
N LYS A 191 11.14 25.01 6.42
CA LYS A 191 10.26 25.09 7.60
C LYS A 191 10.66 24.05 8.65
N PRO A 192 10.67 24.41 9.95
CA PRO A 192 10.93 23.47 11.04
C PRO A 192 10.00 22.26 11.00
N ILE A 193 10.52 21.09 11.35
CA ILE A 193 9.77 19.82 11.27
C ILE A 193 8.53 19.81 12.17
N GLU A 194 8.53 20.59 13.25
CA GLU A 194 7.42 20.73 14.21
C GLU A 194 6.18 21.38 13.58
N GLN A 195 6.32 21.99 12.41
CA GLN A 195 5.20 22.53 11.64
C GLN A 195 4.52 21.49 10.73
N TYR A 196 5.05 20.28 10.66
CA TYR A 196 4.53 19.20 9.82
C TYR A 196 3.90 18.11 10.69
N SER A 197 2.75 17.60 10.26
CA SER A 197 2.23 16.34 10.80
C SER A 197 2.98 15.14 10.19
N LEU A 198 2.86 13.96 10.81
CA LEU A 198 3.34 12.70 10.23
C LEU A 198 2.84 12.48 8.79
N ASP A 199 1.57 12.81 8.55
CA ASP A 199 0.95 12.69 7.24
C ASP A 199 1.58 13.66 6.21
N ASP A 200 1.96 14.86 6.64
CA ASP A 200 2.62 15.82 5.75
C ASP A 200 4.04 15.37 5.38
N ILE A 201 4.77 14.80 6.34
CA ILE A 201 6.10 14.23 6.14
C ILE A 201 6.01 13.03 5.19
N SER A 202 5.06 12.11 5.42
CA SER A 202 4.84 10.98 4.52
C SER A 202 4.45 11.42 3.10
N LYS A 203 3.59 12.43 2.96
CA LYS A 203 3.25 13.00 1.64
C LYS A 203 4.44 13.66 0.97
N PHE A 204 5.28 14.37 1.72
CA PHE A 204 6.49 14.99 1.19
C PHE A 204 7.40 13.94 0.56
N PHE A 205 7.64 12.82 1.24
CA PHE A 205 8.46 11.73 0.71
C PHE A 205 7.80 10.99 -0.45
N LYS A 206 6.48 10.80 -0.44
CA LYS A 206 5.71 10.23 -1.57
C LYS A 206 5.81 11.05 -2.85
N LEU A 207 5.76 12.37 -2.73
CA LEU A 207 5.83 13.28 -3.88
C LEU A 207 7.27 13.56 -4.32
N MET A 208 8.26 13.01 -3.63
CA MET A 208 9.67 13.25 -3.91
C MET A 208 10.12 12.46 -5.14
N VAL A 209 10.34 13.17 -6.25
CA VAL A 209 10.97 12.63 -7.46
C VAL A 209 12.36 13.25 -7.62
N LEU A 210 13.38 12.39 -7.63
CA LEU A 210 14.83 12.56 -7.90
C LEU A 210 15.53 13.95 -7.83
N ASP A 211 16.70 13.93 -7.18
CA ASP A 211 17.82 14.89 -7.07
C ASP A 211 17.60 16.30 -6.49
N LEU A 212 16.47 16.97 -6.70
CA LEU A 212 16.32 18.36 -6.24
C LEU A 212 15.73 18.51 -4.83
N ALA A 213 15.02 17.50 -4.34
CA ALA A 213 14.31 17.58 -3.05
C ALA A 213 15.23 17.40 -1.82
N TYR A 214 16.29 16.59 -1.92
CA TYR A 214 17.21 16.37 -0.79
C TYR A 214 17.96 17.62 -0.35
N LYS A 215 18.11 18.62 -1.24
CA LYS A 215 18.71 19.92 -0.90
C LYS A 215 17.85 20.73 0.08
N ASN A 216 16.57 20.40 0.20
CA ASN A 216 15.61 21.11 1.04
C ASN A 216 15.30 20.37 2.35
N ILE A 217 16.05 19.32 2.67
CA ILE A 217 15.94 18.55 3.91
C ILE A 217 17.16 18.89 4.77
N GLN A 218 16.94 19.32 6.02
CA GLN A 218 18.01 19.40 6.99
C GLN A 218 17.86 18.27 8.00
N MET A 219 18.95 17.55 8.25
CA MET A 219 19.00 16.46 9.21
C MET A 219 20.17 16.62 10.17
N ARG A 220 19.99 16.16 11.41
CA ARG A 220 21.10 15.86 12.30
C ARG A 220 21.57 14.44 12.00
N LYS A 221 22.85 14.28 11.69
CA LYS A 221 23.41 12.96 11.39
C LYS A 221 23.54 12.11 12.64
N SER A 222 23.19 10.83 12.53
CA SER A 222 23.61 9.86 13.53
C SER A 222 25.14 9.76 13.49
N SER A 223 25.75 9.92 14.67
CA SER A 223 27.21 9.91 14.88
C SER A 223 27.78 8.51 14.84
#